data_AF-A0A975RX57-F1
#
_entry.id   AF-A0A975RX57-F1
#
_cell.length_a   1.000
_cell.length_b   1.000
_cell.length_c   1.000
_cell.angle_alpha   90.00
_cell.angle_beta   90.00
_cell.angle_gamma   90.00
#
_symmetry.space_group_name_H-M   'P 1'
#
loop_
_entity.id
_entity.type
_entity.pdbx_description
1 polymer ?
#
loop_
_entity_poly.entity_id
_entity_poly.type
_entity_poly.pdbx_seq_one_letter_code
_entity_poly.pdbx_strand_id
1 'polypeptide(L)' 'MRAIIVIILSAAALAACKPDNDVTGSIACASKLYSPYNPKDMKQCVGACIACDRGVTSTCSTSCMLKGAR' A
#
# COMPACT_ATOMS: atom_id res chain seq x y z
N MET A 1 -1.19 36.11 9.04
CA MET A 1 -0.48 35.56 7.87
C MET A 1 0.37 34.33 8.19
N ARG A 2 1.20 34.32 9.25
CA ARG A 2 2.05 33.15 9.59
C ARG A 2 1.29 31.84 9.87
N ALA A 3 0.14 31.91 10.56
CA ALA A 3 -0.67 30.73 10.88
C ALA A 3 -1.26 30.03 9.65
N ILE A 4 -1.62 30.79 8.61
CA ILE A 4 -2.20 30.25 7.37
C ILE A 4 -1.17 29.41 6.62
N ILE A 5 0.09 29.85 6.61
CA ILE A 5 1.20 29.16 5.94
C ILE A 5 1.44 27.79 6.60
N VAL A 6 1.38 27.71 7.93
CA VAL A 6 1.58 26.45 8.68
C VAL A 6 0.48 25.42 8.38
N ILE A 7 -0.77 25.87 8.26
CA ILE A 7 -1.92 25.00 7.95
C ILE A 7 -1.81 24.43 6.54
N ILE A 8 -1.40 25.25 5.55
CA ILE A 8 -1.22 24.80 4.17
C ILE A 8 -0.08 23.76 4.07
N LEU A 9 1.03 23.98 4.78
CA LEU A 9 2.16 23.05 4.82
C LEU A 9 1.80 21.69 5.44
N SER A 10 0.98 21.68 6.48
CA SER A 10 0.55 20.43 7.14
C SER A 10 -0.48 19.66 6.30
N ALA A 11 -1.37 20.34 5.58
CA ALA A 11 -2.29 19.69 4.64
C ALA A 11 -1.56 19.05 3.44
N ALA A 12 -0.47 19.65 2.95
CA ALA A 12 0.34 19.09 1.87
C ALA A 12 1.04 17.77 2.25
N ALA A 13 1.46 17.64 3.52
CA ALA A 13 2.05 16.40 4.03
C ALA A 13 1.05 15.24 4.08
N LEU A 14 -0.23 15.53 4.33
CA LEU A 14 -1.30 14.52 4.37
C LEU A 14 -1.78 14.12 2.99
N ALA A 15 -1.70 15.00 1.99
CA ALA A 15 -2.03 14.67 0.59
C ALA A 15 -1.03 13.66 -0.04
N ALA A 16 0.16 13.51 0.55
CA ALA A 16 1.10 12.46 0.18
C ALA A 16 0.69 11.07 0.71
N CYS A 17 -0.14 11.01 1.76
CA CYS A 17 -0.80 9.78 2.17
C CYS A 17 -1.99 9.51 1.24
N LYS A 18 -1.73 8.88 0.10
CA LYS A 18 -2.79 8.34 -0.74
C LYS A 18 -3.45 7.17 0.00
N PRO A 19 -4.75 7.25 0.34
CA PRO A 19 -5.46 6.07 0.77
C PRO A 19 -5.49 5.09 -0.40
N ASP A 20 -4.89 3.93 -0.17
CA ASP A 20 -4.82 2.79 -1.09
C ASP A 20 -6.26 2.29 -1.35
N ASN A 21 -6.91 2.83 -2.38
CA ASN A 21 -8.32 2.56 -2.71
C ASN A 21 -8.48 1.40 -3.70
N ASP A 22 -7.42 0.63 -3.97
CA ASP A 22 -7.41 -0.33 -5.08
C ASP A 22 -7.66 -1.77 -4.64
N VAL A 23 -8.73 -2.01 -3.87
CA VAL A 23 -9.15 -3.37 -3.51
C VAL A 23 -9.51 -4.22 -4.73
N THR A 24 -9.81 -3.61 -5.89
CA THR A 24 -10.11 -4.33 -7.14
C THR A 24 -8.92 -4.36 -8.10
N GLY A 25 -8.11 -3.29 -8.16
CA GLY A 25 -6.94 -3.19 -9.05
C GLY A 25 -5.79 -4.11 -8.62
N SER A 26 -5.46 -4.14 -7.34
CA SER A 26 -4.33 -4.92 -6.83
C SER A 26 -4.56 -6.41 -6.90
N ILE A 27 -5.82 -6.90 -6.83
CA ILE A 27 -6.13 -8.32 -6.99
C ILE A 27 -5.89 -8.78 -8.43
N ALA A 28 -6.27 -7.97 -9.43
CA ALA A 28 -6.04 -8.30 -10.83
C ALA A 28 -4.53 -8.36 -11.16
N CYS A 29 -3.75 -7.40 -10.65
CA CYS A 29 -2.29 -7.41 -10.79
C CYS A 29 -1.64 -8.60 -10.05
N ALA A 30 -2.04 -8.85 -8.79
CA ALA A 30 -1.51 -9.95 -8.00
C ALA A 30 -1.77 -11.32 -8.65
N SER A 31 -2.94 -11.48 -9.27
CA SER A 31 -3.31 -12.69 -10.03
C SER A 31 -2.47 -12.89 -11.30
N LYS A 32 -1.83 -11.85 -11.83
CA LYS A 32 -0.87 -11.96 -12.94
C LYS A 32 0.54 -12.32 -12.45
N LEU A 33 0.91 -11.90 -11.24
CA LEU A 33 2.19 -12.22 -10.61
C LEU A 33 2.23 -13.64 -10.04
N TYR A 34 1.12 -14.05 -9.41
CA TYR A 34 0.99 -15.32 -8.73
C TYR A 34 -0.31 -16.01 -9.15
N SER A 35 -0.20 -17.27 -9.58
CA SER A 35 -1.35 -18.07 -10.00
C SER A 35 -1.26 -19.45 -9.33
N PRO A 36 -2.02 -19.70 -8.24
CA PRO A 36 -2.98 -18.80 -7.58
C PRO A 36 -2.31 -17.80 -6.63
N TYR A 37 -2.86 -16.57 -6.57
CA TYR A 37 -2.47 -15.58 -5.56
C TYR A 37 -3.08 -15.93 -4.19
N ASN A 38 -2.23 -16.03 -3.18
CA ASN A 38 -2.61 -16.24 -1.79
C ASN A 38 -2.23 -15.01 -0.95
N PRO A 39 -3.19 -14.13 -0.60
CA PRO A 39 -2.91 -12.96 0.24
C PRO A 39 -2.53 -13.29 1.68
N LYS A 40 -2.64 -14.57 2.10
CA LYS A 40 -2.18 -15.05 3.42
C LYS A 40 -0.73 -15.53 3.43
N ASP A 41 -0.13 -15.72 2.25
CA ASP A 41 1.30 -15.99 2.14
C ASP A 41 2.06 -14.66 2.19
N MET A 42 2.94 -14.50 3.17
CA MET A 42 3.67 -13.25 3.37
C MET A 42 4.54 -12.85 2.17
N LYS A 43 5.14 -13.81 1.46
CA LYS A 43 5.99 -13.51 0.30
C LYS A 43 5.16 -13.03 -0.87
N GLN A 44 4.03 -13.69 -1.14
CA GLN A 44 3.13 -13.29 -2.22
C GLN A 44 2.49 -11.94 -1.94
N CYS A 45 2.05 -11.68 -0.71
CA CYS A 45 1.45 -10.41 -0.34
C CYS A 45 2.46 -9.25 -0.47
N VAL A 46 3.69 -9.42 0.04
CA VAL A 46 4.72 -8.37 -0.07
C VAL A 46 5.15 -8.18 -1.52
N GLY A 47 5.33 -9.26 -2.28
CA GLY A 47 5.68 -9.19 -3.69
C GLY A 47 4.63 -8.47 -4.53
N ALA A 48 3.35 -8.78 -4.30
CA ALA A 48 2.24 -8.08 -4.93
C ALA A 48 2.19 -6.59 -4.53
N CYS A 49 2.36 -6.27 -3.24
CA CYS A 49 2.37 -4.88 -2.77
C CYS A 49 3.50 -4.04 -3.40
N ILE A 50 4.69 -4.61 -3.57
CA ILE A 50 5.80 -3.91 -4.22
C ILE A 50 5.55 -3.76 -5.72
N ALA A 51 5.07 -4.81 -6.39
CA ALA A 51 4.90 -4.82 -7.85
C ALA A 51 3.67 -4.04 -8.32
N CYS A 52 2.57 -4.13 -7.58
CA CYS A 52 1.26 -3.57 -7.96
C CYS A 52 1.03 -2.19 -7.34
N ASP A 53 1.37 -2.03 -6.05
CA ASP A 53 1.06 -0.82 -5.28
C ASP A 53 2.28 0.11 -5.16
N ARG A 54 3.43 -0.31 -5.70
CA ARG A 54 4.72 0.40 -5.63
C ARG A 54 5.17 0.72 -4.20
N GLY A 55 4.79 -0.12 -3.25
CA GLY A 55 5.25 -0.04 -1.87
C GLY A 55 6.71 -0.47 -1.72
N VAL A 56 7.26 -0.24 -0.52
CA VAL A 56 8.58 -0.75 -0.10
C VAL A 56 8.41 -1.89 0.89
N THR A 57 9.43 -2.73 1.02
CA THR A 57 9.36 -3.96 1.84
C THR A 57 8.86 -3.70 3.26
N SER A 58 9.35 -2.68 3.97
CA SER A 58 8.93 -2.40 5.34
C SER A 58 7.43 -2.10 5.44
N THR A 59 6.93 -1.17 4.63
CA THR A 59 5.51 -0.79 4.58
C THR A 59 4.63 -1.95 4.11
N CYS A 60 5.07 -2.68 3.08
CA CYS A 60 4.36 -3.83 2.57
C CYS A 60 4.29 -4.96 3.59
N SER A 61 5.37 -5.25 4.32
CA SER A 61 5.37 -6.25 5.38
C SER A 61 4.37 -5.89 6.48
N THR A 62 4.34 -4.63 6.94
CA THR A 62 3.35 -4.17 7.91
C THR A 62 1.92 -4.30 7.37
N SER A 63 1.67 -3.84 6.13
CA SER A 63 0.35 -3.95 5.49
C SER A 63 -0.11 -5.40 5.37
N CYS A 64 0.79 -6.31 4.98
CA CYS A 64 0.53 -7.73 4.86
C CYS A 64 0.26 -8.40 6.22
N MET A 65 0.99 -8.04 7.28
CA MET A 65 0.68 -8.49 8.64
C MET A 65 -0.71 -8.04 9.08
N LEU A 66 -1.08 -6.78 8.82
CA LEU A 66 -2.42 -6.26 9.14
C LEU A 66 -3.52 -6.96 8.33
N LYS A 67 -3.23 -7.44 7.12
CA LYS A 67 -4.11 -8.31 6.31
C LYS A 67 -4.10 -9.78 6.77
N GLY A 68 -3.27 -10.13 7.77
CA GLY A 68 -3.15 -11.45 8.36
C GLY A 68 -2.33 -12.44 7.53
N ALA A 69 -1.39 -11.95 6.71
CA ALA A 69 -0.38 -12.79 6.10
C ALA A 69 0.66 -13.23 7.14
N ARG A 70 1.17 -14.46 6.98
CA ARG A 70 2.14 -15.07 7.89
C ARG A 70 3.22 -15.83 7.13
#